data_AF-W9YEN0-F1
#
_entry.id   AF-W9YEN0-F1
#
_cell.length_a   1.000
_cell.length_b   1.000
_cell.length_c   1.000
_cell.angle_alpha   90.00
_cell.angle_beta   90.00
_cell.angle_gamma   90.00
#
_symmetry.space_group_name_H-M   'P 1'
#
loop_
_entity.id
_entity.type
_entity.pdbx_description
1 polymer ?
#
loop_
_entity_poly.entity_id
_entity_poly.type
_entity_poly.pdbx_seq_one_letter_code
_entity_poly.pdbx_strand_id
1 'polypeptide(L)'
;MSSNIKFGILYPEGRGYLHVRSLGKGMQGMATLVQSVASGSRYVRKKTVADVSTLPGDACPEVSLYRAHPLIPQLIRSQEYPATRPPNGRTVTLKSHSMIFAYCNGGTLTRFLNIRAEDSIYTPSTMLVWKMFDDLLTSVYFLHQQCTPAITHNDAHSHNVFLHFPDEHAKVPDFMLGDLGLAKTIDSRVWEAEGNRGQRKLKSMQSVPAAYRESYKVQVSRLGQDLMMVQRNVGMLMTGLTPYDNHDADDIMPQLKASRHWPRELFSCYDKLDEIITPMAYNSSPGRYEEFPELCRLVRDFRRQEQQRVVNRHFGTDYRGTQPGKYDWSRIPGFVSAMEPEIAVEHVNQPQLYGSRQELLLCSRDVAGPWRIAHIDPRTNAVLGVEKLEFGYHDPGSAETYAFAEQHLIKTKVEEFGWDKIVETACKVDTLERAWQRPFQPDGRHDEVTRLFGLDPNWRR
;
A
#
# COMPACT_ATOMS: atom_id res chain seq x y z
N MET A 1 -33.16 24.98 -10.57
CA MET A 1 -32.27 23.79 -10.71
C MET A 1 -30.83 24.14 -10.32
N SER A 2 -30.62 24.75 -9.14
CA SER A 2 -29.29 24.76 -8.49
C SER A 2 -29.26 23.57 -7.56
N SER A 3 -29.08 22.37 -8.12
CA SER A 3 -28.72 21.20 -7.32
C SER A 3 -27.40 21.55 -6.64
N ASN A 4 -27.41 21.56 -5.31
CA ASN A 4 -26.32 21.96 -4.41
C ASN A 4 -24.97 21.37 -4.85
N ILE A 5 -24.23 22.06 -5.73
CA ILE A 5 -22.91 21.62 -6.21
C ILE A 5 -22.00 21.54 -4.99
N LYS A 6 -21.22 20.47 -4.90
CA LYS A 6 -20.17 20.32 -3.91
C LYS A 6 -18.81 20.35 -4.58
N PHE A 7 -17.79 20.62 -3.78
CA PHE A 7 -16.40 20.61 -4.23
C PHE A 7 -15.70 19.36 -3.70
N GLY A 8 -14.78 18.79 -4.48
CA GLY A 8 -13.97 17.67 -4.03
C GLY A 8 -12.59 17.67 -4.66
N ILE A 9 -11.68 16.91 -4.06
CA ILE A 9 -10.32 16.72 -4.57
C ILE A 9 -10.37 15.68 -5.68
N LEU A 10 -9.83 16.03 -6.84
CA LEU A 10 -9.70 15.15 -7.98
C LEU A 10 -8.22 14.94 -8.32
N TYR A 11 -7.80 13.70 -8.30
CA TYR A 11 -6.49 13.29 -8.79
C TYR A 11 -6.55 13.03 -10.30
N PRO A 12 -5.61 13.55 -11.11
CA PRO A 12 -5.73 13.58 -12.57
C PRO A 12 -5.24 12.30 -13.27
N GLU A 13 -4.87 11.24 -12.54
CA GLU A 13 -4.37 10.01 -13.16
C GLU A 13 -5.46 9.35 -14.03
N GLY A 14 -5.15 9.09 -15.30
CA GLY A 14 -6.09 8.45 -16.23
C GLY A 14 -7.35 9.29 -16.50
N ARG A 15 -8.53 8.75 -16.15
CA ARG A 15 -9.83 9.47 -16.25
C ARG A 15 -10.19 10.22 -14.98
N GLY A 16 -9.29 10.23 -14.00
CA GLY A 16 -9.43 10.89 -12.73
C GLY A 16 -10.07 10.04 -11.63
N TYR A 17 -9.67 10.37 -10.41
CA TYR A 17 -10.14 9.71 -9.19
C TYR A 17 -10.48 10.75 -8.12
N LEU A 18 -11.63 10.59 -7.48
CA LEU A 18 -12.04 11.43 -6.36
C LEU A 18 -11.41 10.95 -5.06
N HIS A 19 -10.93 11.89 -4.25
CA HIS A 19 -10.45 11.60 -2.90
C HIS A 19 -11.58 11.09 -2.02
N VAL A 20 -11.35 9.97 -1.33
CA VAL A 20 -12.26 9.45 -0.30
C VAL A 20 -11.69 9.77 1.08
N ARG A 21 -10.46 9.31 1.36
CA ARG A 21 -9.73 9.59 2.60
C ARG A 21 -8.27 9.17 2.52
N SER A 22 -7.42 9.73 3.39
CA SER A 22 -6.07 9.22 3.61
C SER A 22 -6.08 7.88 4.34
N LEU A 23 -5.25 6.93 3.90
CA LEU A 23 -5.09 5.62 4.52
C LEU A 23 -3.85 5.54 5.41
N GLY A 24 -2.81 6.33 5.08
CA GLY A 24 -1.59 6.39 5.88
C GLY A 24 -0.49 7.18 5.18
N LYS A 25 0.51 7.58 5.96
CA LYS A 25 1.75 8.20 5.48
C LYS A 25 2.92 7.36 5.96
N GLY A 26 3.66 6.78 5.02
CA GLY A 26 4.91 6.07 5.28
C GLY A 26 6.12 6.94 4.94
N MET A 27 7.32 6.45 5.21
CA MET A 27 8.58 7.14 4.86
C MET A 27 8.71 7.36 3.34
N GLN A 28 8.13 6.47 2.54
CA GLN A 28 8.26 6.49 1.09
C GLN A 28 7.16 7.28 0.38
N GLY A 29 6.08 7.66 1.08
CA GLY A 29 4.95 8.33 0.45
C GLY A 29 3.64 8.28 1.23
N MET A 30 2.57 8.70 0.56
CA MET A 30 1.22 8.75 1.11
C MET A 30 0.29 7.79 0.36
N ALA A 31 -0.50 7.03 1.11
CA ALA A 31 -1.56 6.17 0.58
C ALA A 31 -2.94 6.80 0.82
N THR A 32 -3.80 6.76 -0.19
CA THR A 32 -5.11 7.40 -0.19
C THR A 32 -6.15 6.47 -0.82
N LEU A 33 -7.29 6.33 -0.17
CA LEU A 33 -8.45 5.68 -0.78
C LEU A 33 -9.07 6.65 -1.78
N VAL A 34 -9.29 6.18 -3.01
CA VAL A 34 -9.84 6.98 -4.09
C VAL A 34 -10.95 6.25 -4.82
N GLN A 35 -11.85 6.99 -5.45
CA GLN A 35 -12.95 6.45 -6.26
C GLN A 35 -12.79 6.86 -7.72
N SER A 36 -12.80 5.90 -8.65
CA SER A 36 -12.73 6.21 -10.08
C SER A 36 -13.95 6.98 -10.52
N VAL A 37 -13.74 8.10 -11.22
CA VAL A 37 -14.83 8.88 -11.82
C VAL A 37 -15.53 8.07 -12.91
N ALA A 38 -14.82 7.17 -13.60
CA ALA A 38 -15.35 6.43 -14.74
C ALA A 38 -16.22 5.22 -14.33
N SER A 39 -15.81 4.46 -13.31
CA SER A 39 -16.49 3.22 -12.90
C SER A 39 -17.19 3.31 -11.54
N GLY A 40 -16.93 4.36 -10.76
CA GLY A 40 -17.35 4.43 -9.36
C GLY A 40 -16.65 3.41 -8.45
N SER A 41 -15.72 2.60 -8.97
CA SER A 41 -14.99 1.58 -8.20
C SER A 41 -13.89 2.23 -7.33
N ARG A 42 -13.52 1.54 -6.25
CA ARG A 42 -12.52 2.01 -5.27
C ARG A 42 -11.13 1.46 -5.57
N TYR A 43 -10.13 2.30 -5.35
CA TYR A 43 -8.72 2.01 -5.56
C TYR A 43 -7.88 2.67 -4.47
N VAL A 44 -6.63 2.26 -4.35
CA VAL A 44 -5.63 2.94 -3.52
C VAL A 44 -4.71 3.73 -4.41
N ARG A 45 -4.61 5.04 -4.18
CA ARG A 45 -3.57 5.88 -4.75
C ARG A 45 -2.40 5.94 -3.79
N LYS A 46 -1.22 5.51 -4.22
CA LYS A 46 0.05 5.70 -3.51
C LYS A 46 0.90 6.72 -4.25
N LYS A 47 1.26 7.80 -3.56
CA LYS A 47 2.12 8.86 -4.09
C LYS A 47 3.46 8.81 -3.37
N THR A 48 4.54 8.57 -4.10
CA THR A 48 5.88 8.56 -3.51
C THR A 48 6.37 9.98 -3.26
N VAL A 49 7.28 10.12 -2.29
CA VAL A 49 8.13 11.30 -2.20
C VAL A 49 8.98 11.40 -3.47
N ALA A 50 9.35 12.63 -3.85
CA ALA A 50 10.24 12.84 -4.97
C ALA A 50 11.65 12.38 -4.60
N ASP A 51 12.27 11.55 -5.45
CA ASP A 51 13.63 11.05 -5.22
C ASP A 51 14.54 11.31 -6.43
N VAL A 52 15.84 11.35 -6.16
CA VAL A 52 16.91 11.51 -7.16
C VAL A 52 17.01 10.22 -7.95
N SER A 53 16.55 10.26 -9.20
CA SER A 53 16.89 9.21 -10.16
C SER A 53 18.40 9.28 -10.41
N THR A 54 19.17 8.38 -9.81
CA THR A 54 20.64 8.37 -9.93
C THR A 54 21.12 7.85 -11.27
N LEU A 55 20.31 7.05 -11.95
CA LEU A 55 20.60 6.47 -13.26
C LEU A 55 19.46 6.74 -14.25
N PRO A 56 19.77 7.00 -15.54
CA PRO A 56 18.75 7.03 -16.58
C PRO A 56 17.98 5.71 -16.63
N GLY A 57 16.69 5.74 -16.27
CA GLY A 57 15.86 4.53 -16.20
C GLY A 57 15.69 3.92 -14.79
N ASP A 58 16.25 4.53 -13.74
CA ASP A 58 15.87 4.25 -12.35
C ASP A 58 14.38 4.59 -12.18
N ALA A 59 13.53 3.59 -12.35
CA ALA A 59 12.11 3.65 -12.04
C ALA A 59 11.93 3.13 -10.61
N CYS A 60 11.00 3.77 -9.88
CA CYS A 60 10.55 3.31 -8.56
C CYS A 60 10.44 1.77 -8.53
N PRO A 61 11.11 1.07 -7.57
CA PRO A 61 11.10 -0.39 -7.51
C PRO A 61 9.69 -0.97 -7.53
N GLU A 62 8.75 -0.27 -6.88
CA GLU A 62 7.34 -0.66 -6.83
C GLU A 62 6.65 -0.69 -8.20
N VAL A 63 7.17 0.05 -9.19
CA VAL A 63 6.71 0.01 -10.59
C VAL A 63 7.56 -0.93 -11.43
N SER A 64 8.89 -0.81 -11.37
CA SER A 64 9.79 -1.55 -12.26
C SER A 64 9.87 -3.05 -11.92
N LEU A 65 9.72 -3.38 -10.65
CA LEU A 65 9.75 -4.75 -10.14
C LEU A 65 8.36 -5.33 -9.90
N TYR A 66 7.28 -4.59 -10.18
CA TYR A 66 5.92 -5.12 -10.11
C TYR A 66 5.76 -6.33 -11.03
N ARG A 67 5.14 -7.40 -10.50
CA ARG A 67 4.78 -8.59 -11.26
C ARG A 67 3.37 -9.01 -10.84
N ALA A 68 2.49 -9.21 -11.82
CA ALA A 68 1.09 -9.56 -11.55
C ALA A 68 1.00 -10.95 -10.90
N HIS A 69 0.30 -11.02 -9.77
CA HIS A 69 0.03 -12.25 -9.03
C HIS A 69 -1.27 -12.09 -8.24
N PRO A 70 -2.11 -13.13 -8.08
CA PRO A 70 -3.38 -13.03 -7.36
C PRO A 70 -3.25 -12.61 -5.89
N LEU A 71 -2.08 -12.80 -5.28
CA LEU A 71 -1.77 -12.43 -3.90
C LEU A 71 -0.84 -11.21 -3.79
N ILE A 72 -0.75 -10.40 -4.85
CA ILE A 72 -0.09 -9.09 -4.82
C ILE A 72 -1.12 -8.06 -5.32
N PRO A 73 -1.38 -6.96 -4.59
CA PRO A 73 -2.37 -5.97 -5.02
C PRO A 73 -2.14 -5.54 -6.47
N GLN A 74 -3.21 -5.56 -7.28
CA GLN A 74 -3.07 -5.29 -8.70
C GLN A 74 -2.65 -3.84 -8.94
N LEU A 75 -1.52 -3.61 -9.60
CA LEU A 75 -1.15 -2.29 -10.10
C LEU A 75 -1.97 -1.98 -11.36
N ILE A 76 -2.94 -1.08 -11.22
CA ILE A 76 -3.85 -0.67 -12.30
C ILE A 76 -3.17 0.35 -13.21
N ARG A 77 -2.42 1.28 -12.60
CA ARG A 77 -1.76 2.37 -13.32
C ARG A 77 -0.60 2.91 -12.50
N SER A 78 0.43 3.36 -13.20
CA SER A 78 1.45 4.25 -12.65
C SER A 78 1.60 5.48 -13.55
N GLN A 79 1.94 6.60 -12.93
CA GLN A 79 2.23 7.85 -13.61
C GLN A 79 3.42 8.53 -12.92
N GLU A 80 4.42 8.87 -13.72
CA GLU A 80 5.56 9.67 -13.29
C GLU A 80 5.21 11.15 -13.31
N TYR A 81 5.63 11.86 -12.27
CA TYR A 81 5.55 13.30 -12.18
C TYR A 81 6.96 13.88 -12.02
N PRO A 82 7.41 14.73 -12.96
CA PRO A 82 8.66 15.43 -12.78
C PRO A 82 8.52 16.35 -11.57
N ALA A 83 9.51 16.30 -10.70
CA ALA A 83 9.61 17.15 -9.54
C ALA A 83 10.51 18.36 -9.83
N THR A 84 11.45 18.27 -10.78
CA THR A 84 12.30 19.39 -11.20
C THR A 84 12.17 19.72 -12.67
N ARG A 85 12.36 21.00 -13.03
CA ARG A 85 12.57 21.39 -14.44
C ARG A 85 13.98 20.94 -14.84
N PRO A 86 14.18 20.29 -16.00
CA PRO A 86 15.51 19.93 -16.45
C PRO A 86 16.31 21.22 -16.67
N PRO A 87 17.43 21.46 -15.96
CA PRO A 87 18.31 22.57 -16.28
C PRO A 87 18.99 22.29 -17.63
N ASN A 88 19.30 23.36 -18.35
CA ASN A 88 20.03 23.32 -19.63
C ASN A 88 21.37 22.57 -19.48
N GLY A 89 21.36 21.24 -19.64
CA GLY A 89 22.54 20.46 -19.96
C GLY A 89 22.98 19.31 -19.04
N ARG A 90 22.47 19.12 -17.80
CA ARG A 90 22.78 17.96 -16.89
C ARG A 90 22.18 18.16 -15.47
N THR A 91 21.81 17.18 -14.62
CA THR A 91 21.78 15.69 -14.67
C THR A 91 20.77 15.08 -13.67
N VAL A 92 20.10 15.86 -12.82
CA VAL A 92 19.25 15.33 -11.72
C VAL A 92 17.79 15.64 -12.00
N THR A 93 17.05 14.64 -12.42
CA THR A 93 15.59 14.72 -12.51
C THR A 93 15.02 14.10 -11.24
N LEU A 94 14.54 14.94 -10.32
CA LEU A 94 13.72 14.44 -9.23
C LEU A 94 12.41 13.96 -9.84
N LYS A 95 11.97 12.76 -9.46
CA LYS A 95 10.69 12.21 -9.92
C LYS A 95 9.92 11.68 -8.73
N SER A 96 8.60 11.89 -8.76
CA SER A 96 7.67 11.22 -7.87
C SER A 96 6.73 10.35 -8.70
N HIS A 97 6.34 9.19 -8.16
CA HIS A 97 5.41 8.28 -8.82
C HIS A 97 4.05 8.36 -8.12
N SER A 98 2.98 8.44 -8.91
CA SER A 98 1.64 8.11 -8.43
C SER A 98 1.24 6.76 -8.99
N MET A 99 0.72 5.90 -8.14
CA MET A 99 0.35 4.53 -8.47
C MET A 99 -1.08 4.28 -8.00
N ILE A 100 -1.87 3.63 -8.84
CA ILE A 100 -3.24 3.21 -8.54
C ILE A 100 -3.24 1.70 -8.41
N PHE A 101 -3.57 1.21 -7.22
CA PHE A 101 -3.69 -0.21 -6.90
C PHE A 101 -5.15 -0.61 -6.67
N ALA A 102 -5.46 -1.87 -6.91
CA ALA A 102 -6.71 -2.48 -6.45
C ALA A 102 -6.84 -2.35 -4.92
N TYR A 103 -8.04 -2.04 -4.45
CA TYR A 103 -8.30 -1.84 -3.03
C TYR A 103 -8.49 -3.17 -2.29
N CYS A 104 -7.70 -3.36 -1.23
CA CYS A 104 -7.84 -4.48 -0.29
C CYS A 104 -8.82 -4.08 0.83
N ASN A 105 -9.99 -4.70 0.85
CA ASN A 105 -11.12 -4.28 1.69
C ASN A 105 -11.01 -4.71 3.17
N GLY A 106 -10.02 -5.51 3.56
CA GLY A 106 -9.82 -5.95 4.95
C GLY A 106 -8.83 -5.11 5.77
N GLY A 107 -8.13 -4.16 5.15
CA GLY A 107 -7.06 -3.39 5.80
C GLY A 107 -5.73 -4.16 5.89
N THR A 108 -4.87 -3.82 6.85
CA THR A 108 -3.54 -4.45 7.04
C THR A 108 -3.58 -5.59 8.06
N LEU A 109 -2.60 -6.50 8.00
CA LEU A 109 -2.42 -7.55 9.01
C LEU A 109 -2.05 -6.95 10.37
N THR A 110 -1.27 -5.87 10.43
CA THR A 110 -1.01 -5.17 11.69
C THR A 110 -2.31 -4.75 12.37
N ARG A 111 -3.22 -4.11 11.62
CA ARG A 111 -4.53 -3.74 12.14
C ARG A 111 -5.31 -4.97 12.62
N PHE A 112 -5.30 -6.06 11.86
CA PHE A 112 -5.94 -7.32 12.26
C PHE A 112 -5.38 -7.88 13.59
N LEU A 113 -4.05 -7.93 13.74
CA LEU A 113 -3.39 -8.46 14.92
C LEU A 113 -3.69 -7.61 16.16
N ASN A 114 -3.72 -6.28 16.01
CA ASN A 114 -4.08 -5.36 17.09
C ASN A 114 -5.51 -5.58 17.58
N ILE A 115 -6.49 -5.66 16.67
CA ILE A 115 -7.89 -5.97 17.04
C ILE A 115 -7.95 -7.26 17.85
N ARG A 116 -7.25 -8.30 17.38
CA ARG A 116 -7.24 -9.58 18.06
C ARG A 116 -6.63 -9.48 19.45
N ALA A 117 -5.52 -8.77 19.61
CA ALA A 117 -4.86 -8.64 20.91
C ALA A 117 -5.78 -7.97 21.95
N GLU A 118 -6.65 -7.08 21.49
CA GLU A 118 -7.64 -6.40 22.33
C GLU A 118 -8.90 -7.27 22.60
N ASP A 119 -9.21 -8.23 21.72
CA ASP A 119 -10.33 -9.17 21.87
C ASP A 119 -9.88 -10.49 22.52
N SER A 120 -9.87 -10.51 23.86
CA SER A 120 -9.47 -11.68 24.66
C SER A 120 -10.32 -12.94 24.45
N ILE A 121 -11.50 -12.83 23.82
CA ILE A 121 -12.38 -13.98 23.52
C ILE A 121 -12.02 -14.57 22.17
N TYR A 122 -11.49 -13.77 21.24
CA TYR A 122 -11.22 -14.21 19.89
C TYR A 122 -10.00 -15.13 19.79
N THR A 123 -10.24 -16.36 19.32
CA THR A 123 -9.20 -17.31 18.93
C THR A 123 -9.27 -17.54 17.43
N PRO A 124 -8.20 -17.30 16.65
CA PRO A 124 -8.22 -17.56 15.21
C PRO A 124 -8.37 -19.06 14.95
N SER A 125 -9.13 -19.45 13.92
CA SER A 125 -9.15 -20.87 13.56
C SER A 125 -7.83 -21.32 12.95
N THR A 126 -7.63 -22.63 12.99
CA THR A 126 -6.58 -23.32 12.25
C THR A 126 -6.63 -23.03 10.75
N MET A 127 -7.83 -22.85 10.17
CA MET A 127 -7.99 -22.54 8.74
C MET A 127 -7.45 -21.15 8.41
N LEU A 128 -7.70 -20.14 9.26
CA LEU A 128 -7.15 -18.80 9.07
C LEU A 128 -5.61 -18.80 9.10
N VAL A 129 -5.03 -19.54 10.05
CA VAL A 129 -3.56 -19.64 10.16
C VAL A 129 -2.95 -20.34 8.95
N TRP A 130 -3.53 -21.47 8.52
CA TRP A 130 -3.07 -22.15 7.30
C TRP A 130 -3.22 -21.28 6.06
N LYS A 131 -4.31 -20.51 5.95
CA LYS A 131 -4.55 -19.62 4.81
C LYS A 131 -3.47 -18.55 4.73
N MET A 132 -3.18 -17.87 5.83
CA MET A 132 -2.12 -16.87 5.87
C MET A 132 -0.75 -17.48 5.54
N PHE A 133 -0.45 -18.65 6.09
CA PHE A 133 0.82 -19.32 5.84
C PHE A 133 1.00 -19.69 4.36
N ASP A 134 -0.01 -20.31 3.73
CA ASP A 134 0.01 -20.65 2.30
C ASP A 134 0.11 -19.39 1.41
N ASP A 135 -0.68 -18.35 1.70
CA ASP A 135 -0.72 -17.13 0.88
C ASP A 135 0.62 -16.37 0.90
N LEU A 136 1.21 -16.20 2.09
CA LEU A 136 2.47 -15.48 2.24
C LEU A 136 3.64 -16.26 1.63
N LEU A 137 3.73 -17.57 1.88
CA LEU A 137 4.74 -18.42 1.22
C LEU A 137 4.55 -18.42 -0.29
N THR A 138 3.31 -18.48 -0.79
CA THR A 138 3.04 -18.46 -2.23
C THR A 138 3.49 -17.13 -2.87
N SER A 139 3.25 -16.00 -2.22
CA SER A 139 3.71 -14.69 -2.69
C SER A 139 5.23 -14.57 -2.72
N VAL A 140 5.91 -14.97 -1.64
CA VAL A 140 7.38 -14.96 -1.57
C VAL A 140 8.00 -15.95 -2.56
N TYR A 141 7.43 -17.15 -2.69
CA TYR A 141 7.84 -18.13 -3.68
C TYR A 141 7.71 -17.58 -5.11
N PHE A 142 6.61 -16.91 -5.44
CA PHE A 142 6.45 -16.27 -6.75
C PHE A 142 7.58 -15.26 -7.04
N LEU A 143 7.89 -14.38 -6.09
CA LEU A 143 8.95 -13.38 -6.24
C LEU A 143 10.34 -14.02 -6.36
N HIS A 144 10.65 -15.00 -5.52
CA HIS A 144 11.96 -15.63 -5.46
C HIS A 144 12.21 -16.61 -6.62
N GLN A 145 11.21 -17.42 -6.96
CA GLN A 145 11.38 -18.62 -7.77
C GLN A 145 10.79 -18.49 -9.19
N GLN A 146 9.78 -17.63 -9.39
CA GLN A 146 9.06 -17.54 -10.66
C GLN A 146 9.32 -16.24 -11.44
N CYS A 147 9.55 -15.12 -10.76
CA CYS A 147 9.90 -13.86 -11.40
C CYS A 147 11.26 -13.95 -12.09
N THR A 148 11.44 -13.32 -13.25
CA THR A 148 12.73 -13.24 -13.95
C THR A 148 13.06 -11.77 -14.22
N PRO A 149 14.15 -11.21 -13.65
CA PRO A 149 15.01 -11.82 -12.62
C PRO A 149 14.23 -12.14 -11.33
N ALA A 150 14.83 -12.95 -10.45
CA ALA A 150 14.30 -13.18 -9.11
C ALA A 150 14.25 -11.86 -8.32
N ILE A 151 13.29 -11.71 -7.42
CA ILE A 151 13.04 -10.48 -6.67
C ILE A 151 12.96 -10.82 -5.17
N THR A 152 13.62 -10.03 -4.32
CA THR A 152 13.32 -10.00 -2.87
C THR A 152 12.47 -8.77 -2.55
N HIS A 153 11.58 -8.91 -1.57
CA HIS A 153 10.71 -7.84 -1.10
C HIS A 153 11.47 -6.87 -0.17
N ASN A 154 12.26 -7.42 0.74
CA ASN A 154 13.04 -6.75 1.78
C ASN A 154 12.23 -5.96 2.83
N ASP A 155 10.90 -6.07 2.82
CA ASP A 155 10.02 -5.30 3.72
C ASP A 155 8.65 -5.96 3.95
N ALA A 156 8.61 -7.30 3.99
CA ALA A 156 7.36 -8.07 4.06
C ALA A 156 6.72 -8.10 5.46
N HIS A 157 6.83 -7.02 6.23
CA HIS A 157 6.25 -6.91 7.58
C HIS A 157 4.71 -6.78 7.54
N SER A 158 4.07 -6.91 8.70
CA SER A 158 2.61 -6.99 8.82
C SER A 158 1.83 -5.75 8.33
N HIS A 159 2.44 -4.57 8.21
CA HIS A 159 1.74 -3.41 7.60
C HIS A 159 1.66 -3.51 6.08
N ASN A 160 2.57 -4.27 5.47
CA ASN A 160 2.65 -4.51 4.02
C ASN A 160 1.93 -5.81 3.60
N VAL A 161 1.26 -6.48 4.55
CA VAL A 161 0.33 -7.58 4.29
C VAL A 161 -1.09 -7.06 4.37
N PHE A 162 -1.78 -7.02 3.24
CA PHE A 162 -3.15 -6.53 3.11
C PHE A 162 -4.13 -7.69 3.10
N LEU A 163 -5.29 -7.50 3.73
CA LEU A 163 -6.38 -8.48 3.74
C LEU A 163 -7.39 -8.10 2.66
N HIS A 164 -7.79 -9.07 1.84
CA HIS A 164 -8.85 -8.90 0.85
C HIS A 164 -9.87 -10.03 0.95
N PHE A 165 -11.13 -9.68 1.18
CA PHE A 165 -12.25 -10.59 1.08
C PHE A 165 -12.77 -10.56 -0.36
N PRO A 166 -12.67 -11.68 -1.12
CA PRO A 166 -13.07 -11.73 -2.53
C PRO A 166 -14.54 -11.38 -2.77
N ASP A 167 -15.40 -11.72 -1.79
CA ASP A 167 -16.83 -11.43 -1.81
C ASP A 167 -17.38 -11.27 -0.38
N GLU A 168 -18.66 -10.91 -0.27
CA GLU A 168 -19.36 -10.70 1.00
C GLU A 168 -19.60 -11.99 1.82
N HIS A 169 -19.48 -13.15 1.18
CA HIS A 169 -19.68 -14.47 1.79
C HIS A 169 -18.36 -15.11 2.25
N ALA A 170 -17.22 -14.59 1.80
CA ALA A 170 -15.90 -15.04 2.21
C ALA A 170 -15.74 -14.99 3.73
N LYS A 171 -15.44 -16.14 4.32
CA LYS A 171 -15.24 -16.31 5.78
C LYS A 171 -13.81 -15.98 6.23
N VAL A 172 -12.85 -16.11 5.33
CA VAL A 172 -11.44 -15.81 5.56
C VAL A 172 -10.95 -14.91 4.42
N PRO A 173 -10.05 -13.95 4.70
CA PRO A 173 -9.46 -13.12 3.67
C PRO A 173 -8.37 -13.88 2.89
N ASP A 174 -8.05 -13.37 1.71
CA ASP A 174 -6.75 -13.55 1.08
C ASP A 174 -5.75 -12.59 1.71
N PHE A 175 -4.54 -13.08 2.02
CA PHE A 175 -3.44 -12.28 2.53
C PHE A 175 -2.53 -11.89 1.37
N MET A 176 -2.61 -10.62 0.97
CA MET A 176 -1.91 -10.08 -0.18
C MET A 176 -0.64 -9.34 0.26
N LEU A 177 0.51 -9.67 -0.32
CA LEU A 177 1.77 -8.98 -0.07
C LEU A 177 1.88 -7.77 -1.00
N GLY A 178 2.00 -6.56 -0.46
CA GLY A 178 2.15 -5.32 -1.23
C GLY A 178 3.31 -4.46 -0.74
N ASP A 179 3.41 -3.24 -1.27
CA ASP A 179 4.52 -2.31 -1.03
C ASP A 179 5.90 -2.84 -1.44
N LEU A 180 6.14 -2.86 -2.75
CA LEU A 180 7.44 -3.25 -3.32
C LEU A 180 8.46 -2.09 -3.31
N GLY A 181 8.29 -1.07 -2.46
CA GLY A 181 9.14 0.13 -2.43
C GLY A 181 10.61 -0.15 -2.08
N LEU A 182 10.89 -1.23 -1.35
CA LEU A 182 12.25 -1.68 -1.01
C LEU A 182 12.69 -2.94 -1.77
N ALA A 183 11.90 -3.39 -2.74
CA ALA A 183 12.19 -4.60 -3.49
C ALA A 183 13.50 -4.47 -4.28
N LYS A 184 14.21 -5.60 -4.43
CA LYS A 184 15.47 -5.67 -5.17
C LYS A 184 15.52 -6.92 -6.03
N THR A 185 16.17 -6.82 -7.19
CA THR A 185 16.47 -8.00 -7.99
C THR A 185 17.61 -8.79 -7.36
N ILE A 186 17.57 -10.10 -7.56
CA ILE A 186 18.66 -11.02 -7.24
C ILE A 186 19.38 -11.36 -8.53
N ASP A 187 20.69 -11.17 -8.49
CA ASP A 187 21.61 -11.40 -9.61
C ASP A 187 21.58 -12.88 -10.02
N SER A 188 21.53 -13.13 -11.33
CA SER A 188 21.59 -14.47 -11.92
C SER A 188 22.75 -15.33 -11.40
N ARG A 189 23.87 -14.70 -10.99
CA ARG A 189 25.07 -15.38 -10.48
C ARG A 189 24.86 -16.05 -9.12
N VAL A 190 23.85 -15.65 -8.35
CA VAL A 190 23.50 -16.27 -7.05
C VAL A 190 22.98 -17.71 -7.24
N TRP A 191 22.39 -18.00 -8.39
CA TRP A 191 21.76 -19.30 -8.67
C TRP A 191 22.73 -20.27 -9.35
N GLU A 192 22.64 -21.58 -9.06
CA GLU A 192 23.44 -22.65 -9.70
C GLU A 192 23.18 -22.69 -11.21
N ALA A 193 21.90 -22.61 -11.56
CA ALA A 193 21.39 -22.26 -12.87
C ALA A 193 20.15 -21.39 -12.62
N GLU A 194 19.80 -20.49 -13.55
CA GLU A 194 18.51 -19.79 -13.45
C GLU A 194 17.31 -20.75 -13.46
N GLY A 195 17.54 -22.03 -13.83
CA GLY A 195 16.60 -23.13 -13.73
C GLY A 195 15.37 -22.92 -14.60
N ASN A 196 14.50 -23.94 -14.65
CA ASN A 196 13.11 -23.67 -15.04
C ASN A 196 12.46 -22.87 -13.90
N ARG A 197 11.58 -21.91 -14.23
CA ARG A 197 10.82 -21.13 -13.25
C ARG A 197 10.22 -22.07 -12.18
N GLY A 198 10.46 -21.77 -10.91
CA GLY A 198 9.99 -22.60 -9.79
C GLY A 198 11.01 -23.60 -9.23
N GLN A 199 12.22 -23.69 -9.80
CA GLN A 199 13.23 -24.69 -9.41
C GLN A 199 14.64 -24.08 -9.23
N ARG A 200 14.74 -22.83 -8.78
CA ARG A 200 16.03 -22.18 -8.56
C ARG A 200 16.72 -22.75 -7.32
N LYS A 201 18.00 -23.07 -7.49
CA LYS A 201 18.88 -23.53 -6.43
C LYS A 201 20.02 -22.53 -6.23
N LEU A 202 20.31 -22.22 -4.97
CA LEU A 202 21.41 -21.33 -4.59
C LEU A 202 22.76 -22.04 -4.79
N LYS A 203 23.77 -21.30 -5.25
CA LYS A 203 25.15 -21.82 -5.35
C LYS A 203 25.72 -22.15 -3.96
N SER A 204 26.57 -23.17 -3.89
CA SER A 204 27.42 -23.34 -2.71
C SER A 204 28.38 -22.16 -2.61
N MET A 205 28.66 -21.67 -1.38
CA MET A 205 29.58 -20.55 -1.16
C MET A 205 30.97 -20.82 -1.76
N GLN A 206 31.40 -22.09 -1.76
CA GLN A 206 32.67 -22.54 -2.32
C GLN A 206 32.74 -22.35 -3.84
N SER A 207 31.60 -22.49 -4.53
CA SER A 207 31.50 -22.30 -5.98
C SER A 207 31.43 -20.83 -6.41
N VAL A 208 31.23 -19.90 -5.47
CA VAL A 208 31.15 -18.47 -5.75
C VAL A 208 32.56 -17.86 -5.81
N PRO A 209 32.93 -17.14 -6.91
CA PRO A 209 34.22 -16.45 -7.02
C PRO A 209 34.47 -15.52 -5.84
N ALA A 210 35.70 -15.49 -5.32
CA ALA A 210 36.03 -14.76 -4.08
C ALA A 210 35.62 -13.28 -4.13
N ALA A 211 35.83 -12.61 -5.27
CA ALA A 211 35.47 -11.22 -5.48
C ALA A 211 33.95 -10.93 -5.41
N TYR A 212 33.10 -11.95 -5.52
CA TYR A 212 31.64 -11.82 -5.51
C TYR A 212 30.99 -12.30 -4.20
N ARG A 213 31.74 -12.93 -3.29
CA ARG A 213 31.19 -13.58 -2.10
C ARG A 213 30.41 -12.64 -1.18
N GLU A 214 30.86 -11.40 -0.99
CA GLU A 214 30.15 -10.45 -0.14
C GLU A 214 28.81 -10.01 -0.75
N SER A 215 28.78 -9.73 -2.06
CA SER A 215 27.54 -9.43 -2.78
C SER A 215 26.57 -10.63 -2.77
N TYR A 216 27.11 -11.85 -2.89
CA TYR A 216 26.35 -13.09 -2.77
C TYR A 216 25.71 -13.23 -1.38
N LYS A 217 26.49 -13.07 -0.30
CA LYS A 217 26.00 -13.16 1.09
C LYS A 217 24.85 -12.18 1.35
N VAL A 218 24.98 -10.93 0.92
CA VAL A 218 23.94 -9.92 1.06
C VAL A 218 22.63 -10.34 0.37
N GLN A 219 22.73 -10.93 -0.82
CA GLN A 219 21.53 -11.37 -1.56
C GLN A 219 20.89 -12.62 -0.96
N VAL A 220 21.69 -13.58 -0.48
CA VAL A 220 21.17 -14.74 0.27
C VAL A 220 20.49 -14.31 1.56
N SER A 221 21.10 -13.38 2.30
CA SER A 221 20.51 -12.84 3.53
C SER A 221 19.15 -12.16 3.26
N ARG A 222 19.00 -11.42 2.15
CA ARG A 222 17.71 -10.82 1.75
C ARG A 222 16.62 -11.86 1.46
N LEU A 223 16.97 -12.97 0.80
CA LEU A 223 16.02 -14.08 0.61
C LEU A 223 15.57 -14.65 1.97
N GLY A 224 16.50 -14.81 2.90
CA GLY A 224 16.21 -15.26 4.28
C GLY A 224 15.35 -14.27 5.05
N GLN A 225 15.57 -12.96 4.86
CA GLN A 225 14.80 -11.89 5.49
C GLN A 225 13.32 -11.94 5.07
N ASP A 226 13.01 -12.14 3.80
CA ASP A 226 11.62 -12.28 3.33
C ASP A 226 10.93 -13.47 4.00
N LEU A 227 11.61 -14.62 4.09
CA LEU A 227 11.09 -15.83 4.75
C LEU A 227 10.90 -15.65 6.26
N MET A 228 11.83 -14.96 6.91
CA MET A 228 11.73 -14.58 8.33
C MET A 228 10.51 -13.72 8.60
N MET A 229 10.18 -12.78 7.71
CA MET A 229 8.95 -11.99 7.85
C MET A 229 7.68 -12.85 7.71
N VAL A 230 7.68 -13.86 6.83
CA VAL A 230 6.57 -14.83 6.75
C VAL A 230 6.44 -15.59 8.07
N GLN A 231 7.54 -16.14 8.59
CA GLN A 231 7.56 -16.86 9.86
C GLN A 231 7.03 -15.98 11.00
N ARG A 232 7.52 -14.74 11.12
CA ARG A 232 7.10 -13.79 12.15
C ARG A 232 5.61 -13.46 12.07
N ASN A 233 5.08 -13.19 10.86
CA ASN A 233 3.66 -12.92 10.67
C ASN A 233 2.79 -14.12 11.10
N VAL A 234 3.18 -15.34 10.72
CA VAL A 234 2.52 -16.58 11.14
C VAL A 234 2.63 -16.79 12.65
N GLY A 235 3.80 -16.56 13.23
CA GLY A 235 4.06 -16.64 14.66
C GLY A 235 3.15 -15.71 15.46
N MET A 236 3.06 -14.43 15.09
CA MET A 236 2.15 -13.45 15.71
C MET A 236 0.69 -13.90 15.68
N LEU A 237 0.22 -14.46 14.54
CA LEU A 237 -1.13 -15.01 14.48
C LEU A 237 -1.29 -16.30 15.31
N MET A 238 -0.25 -17.09 15.51
CA MET A 238 -0.34 -18.27 16.37
C MET A 238 -0.32 -17.92 17.86
N THR A 239 0.40 -16.86 18.24
CA THR A 239 0.67 -16.50 19.65
C THR A 239 -0.27 -15.44 20.19
N GLY A 240 -0.90 -14.64 19.32
CA GLY A 240 -1.68 -13.47 19.74
C GLY A 240 -0.83 -12.23 19.99
N LEU A 241 0.46 -12.29 19.68
CA LEU A 241 1.34 -11.12 19.73
C LEU A 241 1.02 -10.13 18.61
N THR A 242 1.37 -8.88 18.88
CA THR A 242 1.36 -7.75 17.97
C THR A 242 2.78 -7.40 17.52
N PRO A 243 2.93 -6.60 16.46
CA PRO A 243 4.26 -6.13 16.03
C PRO A 243 4.99 -5.25 17.05
N TYR A 244 4.31 -4.79 18.10
CA TYR A 244 4.81 -3.85 19.10
C TYR A 244 5.15 -4.51 20.43
N ASP A 245 4.88 -5.80 20.59
CA ASP A 245 5.23 -6.52 21.80
C ASP A 245 6.75 -6.70 21.93
N ASN A 246 7.23 -6.68 23.17
CA ASN A 246 8.66 -6.85 23.48
C ASN A 246 9.14 -8.30 23.39
N HIS A 247 8.23 -9.24 23.10
CA HIS A 247 8.51 -10.66 22.98
C HIS A 247 8.40 -11.08 21.51
N ASP A 248 9.26 -11.99 21.08
CA ASP A 248 9.11 -12.63 19.78
C ASP A 248 8.17 -13.84 19.89
N ALA A 249 7.56 -14.24 18.78
CA ALA A 249 6.75 -15.44 18.71
C ALA A 249 7.53 -16.68 19.16
N ASP A 250 8.83 -16.72 18.89
CA ASP A 250 9.72 -17.83 19.26
C ASP A 250 9.91 -17.97 20.77
N ASP A 251 9.72 -16.91 21.56
CA ASP A 251 9.76 -16.97 23.03
C ASP A 251 8.56 -17.76 23.59
N ILE A 252 7.42 -17.72 22.88
CA ILE A 252 6.14 -18.30 23.31
C ILE A 252 5.89 -19.66 22.64
N MET A 253 6.48 -19.89 21.46
CA MET A 253 6.24 -21.07 20.65
C MET A 253 6.45 -22.42 21.39
N PRO A 254 7.49 -22.59 22.25
CA PRO A 254 7.65 -23.82 23.03
C PRO A 254 6.46 -24.14 23.95
N GLN A 255 5.86 -23.11 24.56
CA GLN A 255 4.71 -23.26 25.43
C GLN A 255 3.46 -23.64 24.64
N LEU A 256 3.25 -23.04 23.46
CA LEU A 256 2.15 -23.39 22.55
C LEU A 256 2.27 -24.81 22.00
N LYS A 257 3.50 -25.27 21.71
CA LYS A 257 3.77 -26.67 21.31
C LYS A 257 3.39 -27.64 22.44
N ALA A 258 3.73 -27.31 23.68
CA ALA A 258 3.42 -28.13 24.84
C ALA A 258 1.90 -28.19 25.12
N SER A 259 1.18 -27.07 24.96
CA SER A 259 -0.26 -27.00 25.19
C SER A 259 -1.10 -27.69 24.11
N ARG A 260 -0.49 -28.04 22.96
CA ARG A 260 -1.16 -28.63 21.79
C ARG A 260 -2.34 -27.77 21.29
N HIS A 261 -2.22 -26.45 21.45
CA HIS A 261 -3.24 -25.51 20.98
C HIS A 261 -3.42 -25.56 19.45
N TRP A 262 -2.33 -25.81 18.73
CA TRP A 262 -2.31 -25.94 17.27
C TRP A 262 -2.01 -27.38 16.81
N PRO A 263 -2.40 -27.77 15.58
CA PRO A 263 -2.02 -29.05 15.00
C PRO A 263 -0.50 -29.25 14.94
N ARG A 264 -0.04 -30.48 15.12
CA ARG A 264 1.40 -30.82 15.10
C ARG A 264 2.03 -30.50 13.75
N GLU A 265 1.27 -30.67 12.68
CA GLU A 265 1.66 -30.39 11.31
C GLU A 265 1.98 -28.91 11.11
N LEU A 266 1.23 -28.02 11.77
CA LEU A 266 1.47 -26.57 11.70
C LEU A 266 2.81 -26.20 12.34
N PHE A 267 3.08 -26.74 13.54
CA PHE A 267 4.38 -26.56 14.18
C PHE A 267 5.53 -27.17 13.37
N SER A 268 5.32 -28.34 12.76
CA SER A 268 6.33 -28.96 11.90
C SER A 268 6.67 -28.11 10.67
N CYS A 269 5.68 -27.47 10.04
CA CYS A 269 5.91 -26.55 8.93
C CYS A 269 6.61 -25.25 9.39
N TYR A 270 6.23 -24.74 10.56
CA TYR A 270 6.88 -23.57 11.16
C TYR A 270 8.37 -23.84 11.46
N ASP A 271 8.67 -24.98 12.09
CA ASP A 271 10.05 -25.37 12.40
C ASP A 271 10.87 -25.64 11.14
N LYS A 272 10.27 -26.26 10.13
CA LYS A 272 10.94 -26.45 8.84
C LYS A 272 11.27 -25.12 8.15
N LEU A 273 10.41 -24.10 8.29
CA LEU A 273 10.72 -22.76 7.80
C LEU A 273 11.90 -22.15 8.55
N ASP A 274 11.94 -22.30 9.87
CA ASP A 274 13.05 -21.85 10.71
C ASP A 274 14.40 -22.47 10.31
N GLU A 275 14.40 -23.78 10.05
CA GLU A 275 15.57 -24.54 9.59
C GLU A 275 16.10 -24.05 8.23
N ILE A 276 15.21 -23.54 7.36
CA ILE A 276 15.58 -22.91 6.08
C ILE A 276 16.17 -21.51 6.32
N ILE A 277 15.55 -20.72 7.19
CA ILE A 277 15.93 -19.32 7.45
C ILE A 277 17.28 -19.22 8.17
N THR A 278 17.48 -20.01 9.21
CA THR A 278 18.60 -19.86 10.16
C THR A 278 19.97 -19.78 9.46
N PRO A 279 20.35 -20.68 8.54
CA PRO A 279 21.62 -20.57 7.85
C PRO A 279 21.75 -19.32 6.96
N MET A 280 20.65 -18.85 6.37
CA MET A 280 20.64 -17.70 5.47
C MET A 280 20.73 -16.39 6.24
N ALA A 281 19.98 -16.27 7.33
CA ALA A 281 19.93 -15.07 8.17
C ALA A 281 21.24 -14.86 8.94
N TYR A 282 21.76 -15.91 9.59
CA TYR A 282 22.89 -15.77 10.52
C TYR A 282 24.25 -16.06 9.88
N ASN A 283 24.29 -16.98 8.92
CA ASN A 283 25.56 -17.41 8.31
C ASN A 283 25.71 -16.95 6.85
N SER A 284 24.69 -16.28 6.29
CA SER A 284 24.62 -15.95 4.86
C SER A 284 24.92 -17.16 3.95
N SER A 285 24.54 -18.34 4.43
CA SER A 285 24.75 -19.62 3.78
C SER A 285 23.48 -20.01 3.02
N PRO A 286 23.58 -20.65 1.84
CA PRO A 286 22.40 -21.16 1.13
C PRO A 286 21.56 -22.13 1.98
N GLY A 287 22.14 -22.74 3.02
CA GLY A 287 21.39 -23.52 4.00
C GLY A 287 20.64 -24.68 3.37
N ARG A 288 19.33 -24.74 3.68
CA ARG A 288 18.37 -25.72 3.14
C ARG A 288 17.35 -25.04 2.22
N TYR A 289 17.72 -23.94 1.58
CA TYR A 289 16.79 -23.15 0.75
C TYR A 289 16.16 -23.96 -0.40
N GLU A 290 16.84 -24.99 -0.90
CA GLU A 290 16.32 -25.95 -1.87
C GLU A 290 15.07 -26.71 -1.38
N GLU A 291 14.80 -26.73 -0.07
CA GLU A 291 13.60 -27.34 0.51
C GLU A 291 12.39 -26.39 0.55
N PHE A 292 12.59 -25.10 0.26
CA PHE A 292 11.53 -24.10 0.26
C PHE A 292 10.34 -24.45 -0.68
N PRO A 293 10.55 -24.93 -1.92
CA PRO A 293 9.44 -25.36 -2.78
C PRO A 293 8.61 -26.50 -2.16
N GLU A 294 9.27 -27.44 -1.48
CA GLU A 294 8.62 -28.58 -0.84
C GLU A 294 7.82 -28.13 0.39
N LEU A 295 8.35 -27.21 1.19
CA LEU A 295 7.60 -26.59 2.28
C LEU A 295 6.33 -25.89 1.77
N CYS A 296 6.43 -25.12 0.68
CA CYS A 296 5.26 -24.47 0.08
C CYS A 296 4.18 -25.48 -0.33
N ARG A 297 4.59 -26.63 -0.90
CA ARG A 297 3.67 -27.71 -1.28
C ARG A 297 2.98 -28.30 -0.05
N LEU A 298 3.75 -28.59 1.00
CA LEU A 298 3.25 -29.19 2.24
C LEU A 298 2.22 -28.30 2.94
N VAL A 299 2.52 -27.00 3.10
CA VAL A 299 1.61 -26.02 3.70
C VAL A 299 0.30 -25.92 2.90
N ARG A 300 0.39 -25.87 1.57
CA ARG A 300 -0.78 -25.84 0.69
C ARG A 300 -1.65 -27.09 0.79
N ASP A 301 -1.03 -28.26 0.88
CA ASP A 301 -1.74 -29.52 1.02
C ASP A 301 -2.51 -29.57 2.36
N PHE A 302 -1.88 -29.16 3.47
CA PHE A 302 -2.57 -29.06 4.76
C PHE A 302 -3.68 -28.02 4.76
N ARG A 303 -3.47 -26.87 4.14
CA ARG A 303 -4.50 -25.83 4.00
C ARG A 303 -5.73 -26.34 3.23
N ARG A 304 -5.53 -27.13 2.17
CA ARG A 304 -6.62 -27.76 1.41
C ARG A 304 -7.37 -28.80 2.24
N GLN A 305 -6.65 -29.63 2.98
CA GLN A 305 -7.25 -30.62 3.89
C GLN A 305 -8.10 -29.94 4.97
N GLU A 306 -7.59 -28.87 5.58
CA GLU A 306 -8.32 -28.13 6.61
C GLU A 306 -9.56 -27.45 6.03
N GLN A 307 -9.46 -26.87 4.84
CA GLN A 307 -10.63 -26.30 4.16
C GLN A 307 -11.72 -27.35 3.92
N GLN A 308 -11.36 -28.56 3.50
CA GLN A 308 -12.33 -29.65 3.33
C GLN A 308 -12.98 -30.07 4.65
N ARG A 309 -12.23 -30.09 5.75
CA ARG A 309 -12.77 -30.36 7.10
C ARG A 309 -13.75 -29.29 7.54
N VAL A 310 -13.44 -28.01 7.28
CA VAL A 310 -14.31 -26.89 7.63
C VAL A 310 -15.58 -26.86 6.79
N VAL A 311 -15.54 -27.19 5.49
CA VAL A 311 -16.77 -27.28 4.68
C VAL A 311 -17.74 -28.33 5.24
N ASN A 312 -17.20 -29.41 5.81
CA ASN A 312 -18.00 -30.50 6.38
C ASN A 312 -18.53 -30.23 7.80
N ARG A 313 -18.13 -29.13 8.44
CA ARG A 313 -18.57 -28.77 9.81
C ARG A 313 -19.10 -27.34 9.81
N HIS A 314 -20.28 -27.10 10.38
CA HIS A 314 -20.76 -25.73 10.65
C HIS A 314 -19.89 -25.09 11.73
N PHE A 315 -18.68 -24.63 11.37
CA PHE A 315 -17.82 -23.91 12.29
C PHE A 315 -18.18 -22.44 12.35
N GLY A 316 -18.04 -21.92 13.58
CA GLY A 316 -18.16 -20.51 13.93
C GLY A 316 -17.27 -19.65 13.03
N THR A 317 -17.76 -18.44 12.80
CA THR A 317 -17.20 -17.46 11.90
C THR A 317 -15.77 -17.11 12.31
N ASP A 318 -14.78 -17.57 11.55
CA ASP A 318 -13.53 -16.84 11.47
C ASP A 318 -13.87 -15.37 11.20
N TYR A 319 -13.26 -14.55 12.03
CA TYR A 319 -13.67 -13.21 12.39
C TYR A 319 -14.23 -12.37 11.24
N ARG A 320 -15.56 -12.18 11.23
CA ARG A 320 -16.20 -11.13 10.41
C ARG A 320 -15.87 -9.71 10.89
N GLY A 321 -15.26 -9.55 12.06
CA GLY A 321 -14.94 -8.25 12.66
C GLY A 321 -13.88 -7.43 11.90
N THR A 322 -13.18 -8.00 10.92
CA THR A 322 -12.34 -7.21 10.01
C THR A 322 -13.02 -6.83 8.70
N GLN A 323 -14.25 -7.32 8.46
CA GLN A 323 -15.06 -6.77 7.37
C GLN A 323 -15.40 -5.30 7.70
N PRO A 324 -15.19 -4.37 6.76
CA PRO A 324 -15.55 -2.96 6.94
C PRO A 324 -16.97 -2.79 7.51
N GLY A 325 -17.10 -1.95 8.54
CA GLY A 325 -18.39 -1.61 9.14
C GLY A 325 -18.99 -2.61 10.15
N LYS A 326 -18.33 -3.75 10.43
CA LYS A 326 -18.83 -4.73 11.41
C LYS A 326 -18.25 -4.62 12.82
N TYR A 327 -17.22 -3.81 13.02
CA TYR A 327 -16.54 -3.67 14.30
C TYR A 327 -16.56 -2.22 14.79
N ASP A 328 -17.15 -2.03 15.98
CA ASP A 328 -17.29 -0.76 16.67
C ASP A 328 -16.07 -0.54 17.59
N TRP A 329 -15.08 0.16 17.05
CA TRP A 329 -13.82 0.44 17.76
C TRP A 329 -14.03 1.27 19.02
N SER A 330 -15.11 2.07 19.11
CA SER A 330 -15.42 2.86 20.31
C SER A 330 -15.62 2.02 21.58
N ARG A 331 -15.76 0.69 21.42
CA ARG A 331 -15.96 -0.26 22.52
C ARG A 331 -14.69 -0.91 23.03
N ILE A 332 -13.53 -0.65 22.42
CA ILE A 332 -12.27 -1.22 22.91
C ILE A 332 -11.71 -0.37 24.08
N PRO A 333 -11.51 -0.96 25.28
CA PRO A 333 -10.86 -0.27 26.39
C PRO A 333 -9.36 -0.07 26.11
N GLY A 334 -8.85 1.15 26.28
CA GLY A 334 -7.40 1.43 26.24
C GLY A 334 -6.89 2.18 25.00
N PHE A 335 -7.79 2.79 24.21
CA PHE A 335 -7.53 3.52 22.97
C PHE A 335 -6.18 4.27 22.92
N VAL A 336 -5.19 3.67 22.24
CA VAL A 336 -3.91 4.33 21.94
C VAL A 336 -4.14 5.24 20.74
N SER A 337 -3.95 6.55 20.93
CA SER A 337 -4.20 7.64 19.96
C SER A 337 -3.44 7.54 18.61
N ALA A 338 -2.69 6.47 18.35
CA ALA A 338 -1.77 6.34 17.22
C ALA A 338 -2.20 5.32 16.13
N MET A 339 -3.33 4.62 16.30
CA MET A 339 -3.78 3.65 15.30
C MET A 339 -4.48 4.31 14.09
N GLU A 340 -4.26 3.71 12.92
CA GLU A 340 -4.79 4.13 11.62
C GLU A 340 -6.27 4.52 11.69
N PRO A 341 -6.68 5.69 11.15
CA PRO A 341 -8.04 6.19 11.31
C PRO A 341 -9.09 5.24 10.72
N GLU A 342 -10.20 5.11 11.46
CA GLU A 342 -11.35 4.24 11.22
C GLU A 342 -11.70 3.98 9.75
N ILE A 343 -11.94 2.71 9.39
CA ILE A 343 -12.88 2.37 8.30
C ILE A 343 -14.30 2.43 8.89
N ALA A 344 -14.82 3.63 9.13
CA ALA A 344 -16.17 3.78 9.64
C ALA A 344 -17.23 3.47 8.55
N VAL A 345 -18.41 3.11 9.04
CA VAL A 345 -19.61 2.60 8.35
C VAL A 345 -19.98 3.44 7.12
N GLU A 346 -20.49 2.77 6.08
CA GLU A 346 -21.08 3.18 4.76
C GLU A 346 -20.96 4.64 4.26
N HIS A 347 -21.10 5.65 5.11
CA HIS A 347 -20.89 7.07 4.82
C HIS A 347 -19.41 7.49 4.67
N VAL A 348 -18.46 6.77 5.28
CA VAL A 348 -17.01 7.11 5.22
C VAL A 348 -16.32 6.54 3.96
N ASN A 349 -17.09 5.88 3.09
CA ASN A 349 -16.58 5.30 1.85
C ASN A 349 -17.10 6.00 0.59
N GLN A 350 -17.61 7.22 0.73
CA GLN A 350 -17.97 8.14 -0.36
C GLN A 350 -16.87 9.20 -0.54
N PRO A 351 -16.78 9.83 -1.72
CA PRO A 351 -15.83 10.93 -1.92
C PRO A 351 -16.02 12.01 -0.86
N GLN A 352 -14.91 12.60 -0.39
CA GLN A 352 -14.97 13.71 0.54
C GLN A 352 -15.41 14.97 -0.21
N LEU A 353 -16.56 15.51 0.19
CA LEU A 353 -17.21 16.64 -0.46
C LEU A 353 -17.32 17.83 0.49
N TYR A 354 -17.12 19.03 -0.04
CA TYR A 354 -17.12 20.29 0.70
C TYR A 354 -18.19 21.25 0.18
N GLY A 355 -18.72 22.09 1.06
CA GLY A 355 -19.72 23.09 0.74
C GLY A 355 -19.17 24.30 -0.01
N SER A 356 -17.85 24.55 0.05
CA SER A 356 -17.20 25.66 -0.62
C SER A 356 -15.74 25.32 -1.00
N ARG A 357 -15.14 26.13 -1.88
CA ARG A 357 -13.70 26.00 -2.20
C ARG A 357 -12.84 26.34 -1.00
N GLN A 358 -13.22 27.38 -0.26
CA GLN A 358 -12.51 27.79 0.95
C GLN A 358 -12.44 26.64 1.96
N GLU A 359 -13.56 25.96 2.21
CA GLU A 359 -13.62 24.82 3.12
C GLU A 359 -12.72 23.67 2.63
N LEU A 360 -12.81 23.31 1.34
CA LEU A 360 -11.94 22.30 0.73
C LEU A 360 -10.47 22.64 0.96
N LEU A 361 -10.06 23.87 0.63
CA LEU A 361 -8.68 24.29 0.75
C LEU A 361 -8.20 24.22 2.21
N LEU A 362 -8.95 24.76 3.16
CA LEU A 362 -8.58 24.70 4.58
C LEU A 362 -8.38 23.26 5.08
N CYS A 363 -9.13 22.30 4.56
CA CYS A 363 -9.04 20.89 4.94
C CYS A 363 -8.02 20.05 4.13
N SER A 364 -7.47 20.59 3.04
CA SER A 364 -6.69 19.80 2.06
C SER A 364 -5.21 20.20 1.97
N ARG A 365 -4.72 21.00 2.91
CA ARG A 365 -3.34 21.53 2.88
C ARG A 365 -2.27 20.44 2.82
N ASP A 366 -2.49 19.33 3.52
CA ASP A 366 -1.53 18.24 3.63
C ASP A 366 -1.78 17.10 2.64
N VAL A 367 -2.74 17.27 1.71
CA VAL A 367 -3.06 16.24 0.71
C VAL A 367 -2.01 16.24 -0.40
N ALA A 368 -1.23 15.17 -0.50
CA ALA A 368 -0.19 15.02 -1.52
C ALA A 368 -0.75 15.02 -2.95
N GLY A 369 -0.23 15.94 -3.77
CA GLY A 369 -0.61 16.14 -5.16
C GLY A 369 0.00 15.16 -6.18
N PRO A 370 -0.18 15.42 -7.48
CA PRO A 370 -1.02 16.49 -8.01
C PRO A 370 -2.50 16.21 -7.84
N TRP A 371 -3.27 17.26 -7.53
CA TRP A 371 -4.72 17.21 -7.52
C TRP A 371 -5.34 18.55 -7.96
N ARG A 372 -6.63 18.54 -8.29
CA ARG A 372 -7.41 19.69 -8.78
C ARG A 372 -8.75 19.77 -8.06
N ILE A 373 -9.40 20.93 -8.10
CA ILE A 373 -10.75 21.11 -7.54
C ILE A 373 -11.78 20.65 -8.58
N ALA A 374 -12.62 19.69 -8.19
CA ALA A 374 -13.75 19.22 -8.99
C ALA A 374 -15.07 19.75 -8.44
N HIS A 375 -15.98 20.11 -9.35
CA HIS A 375 -17.38 20.43 -9.09
C HIS A 375 -18.18 19.14 -9.22
N ILE A 376 -18.90 18.74 -8.17
CA ILE A 376 -19.46 17.40 -8.03
C ILE A 376 -20.96 17.50 -7.72
N ASP A 377 -21.76 16.69 -8.40
CA ASP A 377 -23.14 16.41 -7.99
C ASP A 377 -23.13 15.44 -6.80
N PRO A 378 -23.51 15.87 -5.58
CA PRO A 378 -23.41 15.02 -4.39
C PRO A 378 -24.36 13.82 -4.40
N ARG A 379 -25.34 13.77 -5.32
CA ARG A 379 -26.26 12.62 -5.42
C ARG A 379 -25.68 11.47 -6.23
N THR A 380 -24.92 11.81 -7.27
CA THR A 380 -24.43 10.85 -8.27
C THR A 380 -22.92 10.69 -8.22
N ASN A 381 -22.21 11.57 -7.49
CA ASN A 381 -20.76 11.75 -7.54
C ASN A 381 -20.23 12.08 -8.95
N ALA A 382 -21.10 12.55 -9.85
CA ALA A 382 -20.69 12.94 -11.19
C ALA A 382 -19.86 14.23 -11.14
N VAL A 383 -18.70 14.21 -11.81
CA VAL A 383 -17.85 15.40 -11.96
C VAL A 383 -18.43 16.31 -13.05
N LEU A 384 -18.97 17.44 -12.64
CA LEU A 384 -19.62 18.43 -13.49
C LEU A 384 -18.60 19.35 -14.17
N GLY A 385 -17.48 19.63 -13.52
CA GLY A 385 -16.41 20.50 -14.02
C GLY A 385 -15.16 20.40 -13.15
N VAL A 386 -14.01 20.80 -13.70
CA VAL A 386 -12.73 20.78 -12.99
C VAL A 386 -12.01 22.09 -13.23
N GLU A 387 -11.42 22.64 -12.18
CA GLU A 387 -10.73 23.93 -12.23
C GLU A 387 -9.30 23.78 -12.72
N LYS A 388 -8.79 24.80 -13.41
CA LYS A 388 -7.43 24.84 -13.99
C LYS A 388 -6.31 24.88 -12.95
N LEU A 389 -6.59 25.22 -11.70
CA LEU A 389 -5.61 25.22 -10.63
C LEU A 389 -5.22 23.79 -10.26
N GLU A 390 -3.92 23.53 -10.27
CA GLU A 390 -3.33 22.27 -9.86
C GLU A 390 -2.50 22.48 -8.59
N PHE A 391 -2.67 21.55 -7.65
CA PHE A 391 -2.11 21.60 -6.32
C PHE A 391 -1.03 20.53 -6.17
N GLY A 392 0.19 20.99 -5.88
CA GLY A 392 1.35 20.21 -5.41
C GLY A 392 1.93 19.16 -6.36
N TYR A 393 3.25 19.13 -6.53
CA TYR A 393 3.98 17.93 -6.98
C TYR A 393 4.84 17.31 -5.85
N HIS A 394 4.91 17.97 -4.70
CA HIS A 394 5.90 17.75 -3.65
C HIS A 394 5.25 17.74 -2.25
N ASP A 395 5.77 16.90 -1.36
CA ASP A 395 5.48 16.96 0.08
C ASP A 395 6.26 18.15 0.69
N PRO A 396 5.66 19.00 1.55
CA PRO A 396 6.37 20.08 2.25
C PRO A 396 7.71 19.65 2.88
N GLY A 397 7.82 18.41 3.39
CA GLY A 397 9.07 17.88 3.97
C GLY A 397 10.20 17.64 2.96
N SER A 398 9.92 17.65 1.66
CA SER A 398 10.92 17.46 0.61
C SER A 398 11.82 18.69 0.39
N ALA A 399 11.35 19.90 0.74
CA ALA A 399 12.15 21.12 0.64
C ALA A 399 13.31 21.12 1.64
N GLU A 400 13.09 20.63 2.87
CA GLU A 400 14.15 20.45 3.87
C GLU A 400 15.13 19.35 3.46
N THR A 401 14.61 18.25 2.91
CA THR A 401 15.41 17.08 2.50
C THR A 401 16.30 17.37 1.29
N TYR A 402 15.83 18.21 0.37
CA TYR A 402 16.52 18.53 -0.88
C TYR A 402 16.69 20.04 -1.07
N ALA A 403 17.22 20.75 -0.07
CA ALA A 403 17.50 22.20 -0.16
C ALA A 403 18.30 22.58 -1.43
N PHE A 404 19.19 21.70 -1.90
CA PHE A 404 19.96 21.90 -3.13
C PHE A 404 19.11 21.90 -4.42
N ALA A 405 17.92 21.30 -4.38
CA ALA A 405 17.01 21.16 -5.52
C ALA A 405 15.88 22.20 -5.51
N GLU A 406 15.73 22.99 -4.44
CA GLU A 406 14.62 23.94 -4.24
C GLU A 406 14.43 24.89 -5.43
N GLN A 407 15.53 25.46 -5.93
CA GLN A 407 15.52 26.38 -7.09
C GLN A 407 15.08 25.70 -8.42
N HIS A 408 15.11 24.37 -8.47
CA HIS A 408 14.78 23.58 -9.65
C HIS A 408 13.41 22.92 -9.56
N LEU A 409 12.74 22.96 -8.39
CA LEU A 409 11.42 22.36 -8.22
C LEU A 409 10.41 23.00 -9.17
N ILE A 410 9.51 22.19 -9.73
CA ILE A 410 8.43 22.69 -10.57
C ILE A 410 7.45 23.42 -9.66
N LYS A 411 7.60 24.75 -9.61
CA LYS A 411 6.65 25.60 -8.91
C LYS A 411 5.26 25.45 -9.52
N THR A 412 4.35 24.93 -8.70
CA THR A 412 2.91 24.99 -8.89
C THR A 412 2.43 26.42 -8.75
N LYS A 413 1.23 26.71 -9.29
CA LYS A 413 0.58 28.01 -9.05
C LYS A 413 0.40 28.29 -7.55
N VAL A 414 0.26 27.25 -6.73
CA VAL A 414 0.19 27.40 -5.28
C VAL A 414 1.43 28.05 -4.69
N GLU A 415 2.62 27.69 -5.18
CA GLU A 415 3.89 28.28 -4.74
C GLU A 415 4.13 29.67 -5.36
N GLU A 416 3.51 29.97 -6.51
CA GLU A 416 3.59 31.29 -7.15
C GLU A 416 2.72 32.33 -6.42
N PHE A 417 1.46 31.99 -6.12
CA PHE A 417 0.49 32.92 -5.52
C PHE A 417 0.52 32.89 -3.98
N GLY A 418 0.97 31.80 -3.38
CA GLY A 418 0.91 31.55 -1.94
C GLY A 418 -0.45 30.97 -1.49
N TRP A 419 -0.40 30.06 -0.52
CA TRP A 419 -1.58 29.34 -0.02
C TRP A 419 -2.67 30.29 0.50
N ASP A 420 -2.29 31.24 1.36
CA ASP A 420 -3.24 32.17 1.99
C ASP A 420 -3.96 33.04 0.96
N LYS A 421 -3.24 33.46 -0.10
CA LYS A 421 -3.83 34.24 -1.19
C LYS A 421 -4.84 33.45 -1.99
N ILE A 422 -4.55 32.16 -2.23
CA ILE A 422 -5.48 31.25 -2.91
C ILE A 422 -6.74 31.04 -2.08
N VAL A 423 -6.60 30.85 -0.76
CA VAL A 423 -7.75 30.72 0.16
C VAL A 423 -8.57 32.00 0.21
N GLU A 424 -7.93 33.18 0.28
CA GLU A 424 -8.60 34.49 0.24
C GLU A 424 -9.40 34.64 -1.07
N THR A 425 -8.79 34.28 -2.19
CA THR A 425 -9.42 34.39 -3.51
C THR A 425 -10.59 33.40 -3.64
N ALA A 426 -10.45 32.17 -3.15
CA ALA A 426 -11.53 31.19 -3.10
C ALA A 426 -12.75 31.72 -2.32
N CYS A 427 -12.52 32.33 -1.15
CA CYS A 427 -13.58 32.95 -0.35
C CYS A 427 -14.34 34.05 -1.11
N LYS A 428 -13.63 34.90 -1.87
CA LYS A 428 -14.23 35.93 -2.73
C LYS A 428 -15.10 35.31 -3.83
N VAL A 429 -14.60 34.27 -4.50
CA VAL A 429 -15.35 33.55 -5.54
C VAL A 429 -16.62 32.91 -4.96
N ASP A 430 -16.48 32.19 -3.85
CA ASP A 430 -17.61 31.53 -3.17
C ASP A 430 -18.66 32.54 -2.68
N THR A 431 -18.26 33.79 -2.37
CA THR A 431 -19.19 34.87 -2.00
C THR A 431 -19.91 35.44 -3.22
N LEU A 432 -19.21 35.65 -4.34
CA LEU A 432 -19.79 36.13 -5.59
C LEU A 432 -20.79 35.14 -6.18
N GLU A 433 -20.46 33.84 -6.23
CA GLU A 433 -21.37 32.80 -6.74
C GLU A 433 -22.65 32.68 -5.91
N ARG A 434 -22.55 32.81 -4.58
CA ARG A 434 -23.71 32.85 -3.69
C ARG A 434 -24.59 34.07 -3.94
N ALA A 435 -24.00 35.25 -4.14
CA ALA A 435 -24.73 36.47 -4.41
C ALA A 435 -25.49 36.42 -5.76
N TRP A 436 -24.90 35.80 -6.78
CA TRP A 436 -25.47 35.79 -8.13
C TRP A 436 -26.40 34.60 -8.42
N GLN A 437 -26.44 33.59 -7.54
CA GLN A 437 -27.19 32.34 -7.72
C GLN A 437 -26.89 31.64 -9.07
N ARG A 438 -25.72 31.89 -9.65
CA ARG A 438 -25.27 31.35 -10.94
C ARG A 438 -23.76 31.04 -10.85
N PRO A 439 -23.27 30.01 -11.57
CA PRO A 439 -21.83 29.75 -11.66
C PRO A 439 -21.10 30.99 -12.16
N PHE A 440 -19.97 31.33 -11.56
CA PHE A 440 -19.19 32.49 -11.97
C PHE A 440 -18.71 32.31 -13.41
N GLN A 441 -19.14 33.20 -14.31
CA GLN A 441 -18.58 33.28 -15.66
C GLN A 441 -17.59 34.45 -15.72
N PRO A 442 -16.31 34.19 -15.99
CA PRO A 442 -15.31 35.24 -16.05
C PRO A 442 -15.58 36.18 -17.23
N ASP A 443 -15.79 37.47 -16.95
CA ASP A 443 -16.10 38.52 -17.94
C ASP A 443 -14.89 39.40 -18.31
N GLY A 444 -13.67 38.89 -18.09
CA GLY A 444 -12.42 39.61 -18.35
C GLY A 444 -12.09 40.74 -17.35
N ARG A 445 -13.01 41.10 -16.45
CA ARG A 445 -12.75 42.08 -15.37
C ARG A 445 -12.11 41.45 -14.13
N HIS A 446 -12.10 40.12 -14.05
CA HIS A 446 -11.61 39.33 -12.94
C HIS A 446 -10.49 38.38 -13.37
N ASP A 447 -9.42 38.97 -13.89
CA ASP A 447 -8.28 38.27 -14.47
C ASP A 447 -7.66 37.25 -13.50
N GLU A 448 -7.51 37.62 -12.23
CA GLU A 448 -6.91 36.76 -11.19
C GLU A 448 -7.80 35.55 -10.85
N VAL A 449 -9.11 35.77 -10.64
CA VAL A 449 -10.09 34.70 -10.37
C VAL A 449 -10.13 33.71 -11.53
N THR A 450 -10.13 34.21 -12.76
CA THR A 450 -10.16 33.39 -13.97
C THR A 450 -8.90 32.54 -14.12
N ARG A 451 -7.74 33.12 -13.79
CA ARG A 451 -6.44 32.44 -13.85
C ARG A 451 -6.30 31.32 -12.81
N LEU A 452 -6.89 31.50 -11.63
CA LEU A 452 -6.89 30.51 -10.56
C LEU A 452 -8.02 29.50 -10.74
N PHE A 453 -9.28 29.92 -10.65
CA PHE A 453 -10.43 29.02 -10.53
C PHE A 453 -11.26 28.87 -11.81
N GLY A 454 -10.73 29.29 -12.97
CA GLY A 454 -11.38 29.04 -14.25
C GLY A 454 -11.54 27.55 -14.55
N LEU A 455 -12.71 27.15 -15.08
CA LEU A 455 -12.96 25.78 -15.49
C LEU A 455 -12.06 25.38 -16.67
N ASP A 456 -11.60 24.14 -16.65
CA ASP A 456 -10.85 23.52 -17.72
C ASP A 456 -11.80 23.06 -18.84
N PRO A 457 -11.75 23.69 -20.02
CA PRO A 457 -12.63 23.34 -21.13
C PRO A 457 -12.36 21.94 -21.67
N ASN A 458 -11.20 21.34 -21.36
CA ASN A 458 -10.79 20.04 -21.89
C ASN A 458 -11.16 18.86 -20.99
N TRP A 459 -11.67 19.09 -19.77
CA TRP A 459 -11.97 18.02 -18.82
C TRP A 459 -13.03 17.01 -19.31
N ARG A 460 -13.92 17.40 -20.24
CA ARG A 460 -15.02 16.56 -20.74
C ARG A 460 -14.73 15.84 -22.08
N ARG A 461 -13.47 15.68 -22.50
CA ARG A 461 -13.13 15.03 -23.78
C ARG A 461 -12.59 13.62 -23.61
#